data_AF-A0A161HEP0-F1
#
_entry.id   AF-A0A161HEP0-F1
#
_cell.length_a   1.000
_cell.length_b   1.000
_cell.length_c   1.000
_cell.angle_alpha   90.00
_cell.angle_beta   90.00
_cell.angle_gamma   90.00
#
_symmetry.space_group_name_H-M   'P 1'
#
loop_
_entity.id
_entity.type
_entity.pdbx_description
1 polymer ?
#
loop_
_entity_poly.entity_id
_entity_poly.type
_entity_poly.pdbx_seq_one_letter_code
_entity_poly.pdbx_strand_id
1 'polypeptide(L)' 'MTLPRSTLVCLDETPWFHVISRWVRRALLCAQDHFTGNRDAHRRGRIEDCILERASVFAIEGKAT' A
#
# COMPACT_ATOMS: atom_id res chain seq x y z
N MET A 1 -19.14 -6.23 21.81
CA MET A 1 -19.54 -6.83 20.52
C MET A 1 -18.61 -6.29 19.43
N THR A 2 -18.13 -7.13 18.53
CA THR A 2 -17.33 -6.72 17.37
C THR A 2 -18.24 -6.50 16.18
N LEU A 3 -18.22 -5.30 15.60
CA LEU A 3 -18.93 -5.01 14.34
C LEU A 3 -18.07 -5.41 13.14
N PRO A 4 -18.68 -5.82 12.02
CA PRO A 4 -17.92 -6.09 10.80
C PRO A 4 -17.24 -4.81 10.31
N ARG A 5 -16.02 -4.92 9.77
CA ARG A 5 -15.26 -3.76 9.28
C ARG A 5 -15.99 -2.98 8.18
N SER A 6 -16.88 -3.63 7.44
CA SER A 6 -17.73 -3.00 6.43
C SER A 6 -18.63 -1.91 7.01
N THR A 7 -18.98 -1.94 8.31
CA THR A 7 -19.78 -0.89 8.96
C THR A 7 -18.97 0.37 9.27
N LEU A 8 -17.63 0.31 9.19
CA LEU A 8 -16.75 1.46 9.43
C LEU A 8 -16.52 2.30 8.16
N VAL A 9 -16.99 1.83 7.00
CA VAL A 9 -16.73 2.45 5.70
C VAL A 9 -18.05 2.72 4.99
N CYS A 10 -18.35 4.00 4.76
CA CYS A 10 -19.44 4.43 3.90
C CYS A 10 -18.89 4.67 2.49
N LEU A 11 -19.29 3.84 1.52
CA LEU A 11 -18.82 3.96 0.13
C LEU A 11 -19.38 5.20 -0.56
N ASP A 12 -20.58 5.66 -0.18
CA ASP A 12 -21.19 6.88 -0.73
C ASP A 12 -20.42 8.14 -0.33
N GLU A 13 -19.93 8.19 0.92
CA GLU A 13 -19.19 9.35 1.43
C GLU A 13 -17.69 9.26 1.14
N THR A 14 -17.12 8.05 1.19
CA THR A 14 -15.67 7.81 1.04
C THR A 14 -15.38 6.67 0.03
N PRO A 15 -15.58 6.92 -1.27
CA PRO A 15 -15.37 5.89 -2.30
C PRO A 15 -13.88 5.59 -2.55
N TRP A 16 -12.96 6.47 -2.15
CA TRP A 16 -11.53 6.34 -2.45
C TRP A 16 -10.66 6.43 -1.20
N PHE A 17 -9.68 5.53 -1.12
CA PHE A 17 -8.67 5.52 -0.07
C PHE A 17 -7.27 5.75 -0.66
N HIS A 18 -6.54 6.72 -0.11
CA HIS A 18 -5.12 6.89 -0.43
C HIS A 18 -4.29 5.99 0.48
N VAL A 19 -3.73 4.93 -0.08
CA VAL A 19 -2.90 3.98 0.65
C VAL A 19 -1.42 4.37 0.51
N ILE A 20 -0.75 4.53 1.65
CA ILE A 20 0.70 4.73 1.72
C ILE A 20 1.34 3.58 2.48
N SER A 21 2.49 3.12 1.99
CA SER A 21 3.34 2.20 2.76
C SER A 21 4.42 3.02 3.46
N ARG A 22 4.49 2.91 4.80
CA ARG A 22 5.58 3.48 5.61
C ARG A 22 6.40 2.38 6.24
N TRP A 23 7.72 2.53 6.19
CA TRP A 23 8.68 1.56 6.70
C TRP A 23 9.20 1.94 8.08
N VAL A 24 9.63 0.94 8.85
CA VAL A 24 10.21 1.10 10.19
C VAL A 24 11.68 0.67 10.17
N ARG A 25 12.52 1.28 11.03
CA ARG A 25 13.93 0.89 11.23
C ARG A 25 14.80 0.86 9.96
N ARG A 26 14.64 1.83 9.05
CA ARG A 26 15.42 1.95 7.79
C ARG A 26 15.28 0.78 6.80
N ALA A 27 14.24 -0.04 6.91
CA ALA A 27 13.88 -0.99 5.86
C ALA A 27 13.17 -0.27 4.69
N LEU A 28 13.87 0.66 4.03
CA LEU A 28 13.33 1.43 2.92
C LEU A 28 12.96 0.47 1.79
N LEU A 29 11.69 0.45 1.36
CA LEU A 29 11.31 -0.45 0.27
C LEU A 29 11.78 0.08 -1.09
N CYS A 30 11.70 1.39 -1.31
CA CYS A 30 11.96 2.00 -2.62
C CYS A 30 12.80 3.29 -2.56
N ALA A 31 13.26 3.69 -1.38
CA ALA A 31 13.99 4.94 -1.18
C ALA A 31 15.50 4.70 -1.06
N GLN A 32 16.27 5.78 -1.11
CA GLN A 32 17.70 5.73 -0.89
C GLN A 32 17.99 5.78 0.62
N ASP A 33 18.78 4.85 1.11
CA ASP A 33 19.29 4.90 2.48
C ASP A 33 20.41 5.95 2.54
N HIS A 34 20.19 7.02 3.31
CA HIS A 34 21.16 8.10 3.46
C HIS A 34 22.46 7.68 4.15
N PHE A 35 22.48 6.54 4.85
CA PHE A 35 23.67 6.06 5.56
C PHE A 35 24.56 5.18 4.69
N THR A 36 23.96 4.30 3.89
CA THR A 36 24.70 3.39 3.00
C THR A 36 24.80 3.89 1.56
N GLY A 37 23.96 4.87 1.17
CA GLY A 37 23.83 5.36 -0.20
C GLY A 37 23.05 4.40 -1.13
N ASN A 38 22.64 3.23 -0.63
CA ASN A 38 21.95 2.22 -1.43
C ASN A 38 20.54 2.65 -1.79
N ARG A 39 20.14 2.41 -3.05
CA ARG A 39 18.81 2.75 -3.56
C ARG A 39 18.03 1.48 -3.86
N ASP A 40 16.98 1.23 -3.09
CA ASP A 40 16.13 0.05 -3.24
C ASP A 40 14.95 0.26 -4.21
N ALA A 41 14.96 1.35 -5.00
CA ALA A 41 13.89 1.71 -5.94
C ALA A 41 13.54 0.61 -6.97
N HIS A 42 14.46 -0.31 -7.25
CA HIS A 42 14.25 -1.46 -8.14
C HIS A 42 13.11 -2.38 -7.68
N ARG A 43 12.77 -2.38 -6.38
CA ARG A 43 11.68 -3.20 -5.82
C ARG A 43 10.29 -2.62 -6.08
N ARG A 44 10.20 -1.35 -6.50
CA ARG A 44 8.94 -0.61 -6.62
C ARG A 44 7.91 -1.35 -7.48
N GLY A 45 8.28 -1.75 -8.70
CA GLY A 45 7.36 -2.44 -9.62
C GLY A 45 6.80 -3.72 -9.01
N ARG A 46 7.68 -4.58 -8.46
CA ARG A 46 7.26 -5.83 -7.82
C ARG A 46 6.34 -5.60 -6.61
N ILE A 47 6.56 -4.53 -5.84
CA ILE A 47 5.70 -4.18 -4.70
C ILE A 47 4.33 -3.68 -5.19
N GLU A 48 4.30 -2.83 -6.22
CA GLU A 48 3.06 -2.37 -6.85
C GLU A 48 2.25 -3.56 -7.38
N ASP A 49 2.89 -4.48 -8.11
CA ASP A 49 2.27 -5.70 -8.63
C ASP A 49 1.68 -6.56 -7.51
N CYS A 50 2.46 -6.81 -6.44
CA CYS A 50 1.97 -7.59 -5.30
C CYS A 50 0.80 -6.91 -4.57
N ILE A 51 0.76 -5.57 -4.52
CA ILE A 51 -0.35 -4.84 -3.90
C ILE A 51 -1.60 -4.94 -4.78
N LEU A 52 -1.46 -4.75 -6.10
CA LEU A 52 -2.57 -4.86 -7.06
C LEU A 52 -3.14 -6.27 -7.13
N GLU A 53 -2.29 -7.29 -7.14
CA GLU A 53 -2.70 -8.70 -7.09
C GLU A 53 -3.53 -8.97 -5.83
N ARG A 54 -3.07 -8.54 -4.66
CA ARG A 54 -3.80 -8.74 -3.39
C ARG A 54 -5.10 -7.94 -3.37
N ALA A 55 -5.13 -6.72 -3.90
CA ALA A 55 -6.35 -5.94 -4.02
C ALA A 55 -7.41 -6.69 -4.86
N SER A 56 -6.99 -7.32 -5.96
CA SER A 56 -7.89 -8.11 -6.80
C SER A 56 -8.55 -9.27 -6.06
N VAL A 57 -7.80 -9.98 -5.19
CA VAL A 57 -8.32 -11.06 -4.33
C VAL A 57 -9.42 -10.57 -3.38
N PHE A 58 -9.34 -9.31 -2.93
CA PHE A 58 -10.34 -8.70 -2.06
C PHE A 58 -11.42 -7.91 -2.80
N ALA A 59 -11.49 -8.01 -4.13
CA ALA A 59 -12.41 -7.24 -4.98
C ALA A 59 -12.30 -5.71 -4.75
N ILE A 60 -11.09 -5.22 -4.47
CA ILE A 60 -10.77 -3.81 -4.32
C ILE A 60 -10.19 -3.31 -5.65
N GLU A 61 -10.76 -2.25 -6.21
CA GLU A 61 -10.19 -1.59 -7.38
C GLU A 61 -8.96 -0.75 -6.95
N GLY A 62 -7.80 -1.07 -7.50
CA GLY A 62 -6.54 -0.38 -7.23
C GLY A 62 -5.97 0.25 -8.49
N LYS A 63 -5.50 1.50 -8.38
CA LYS A 63 -4.78 2.19 -9.45
C LYS A 63 -3.43 2.67 -8.92
N ALA A 64 -2.34 2.26 -9.58
CA ALA A 64 -1.02 2.81 -9.32
C ALA A 64 -0.90 4.20 -9.96
N THR A 65 -0.28 5.14 -9.25
CA THR A 65 -0.07 6.54 -9.67
C THR A 65 1.39 6.80 -10.04
#